data_AF-X8DLX8-F1
#
_entry.id   AF-X8DLX8-F1
#
_cell.length_a   1.000
_cell.length_b   1.000
_cell.length_c   1.000
_cell.angle_alpha   90.00
_cell.angle_beta   90.00
_cell.angle_gamma   90.00
#
_symmetry.space_group_name_H-M   'P 1'
#
loop_
_entity.id
_entity.type
_entity.pdbx_description
1 polymer ?
#
loop_
_entity_poly.entity_id
_entity_poly.type
_entity_poly.pdbx_seq_one_letter_code
_entity_poly.pdbx_strand_id
1 'polypeptide(L)'
;MTSIESTPPLAVPDGFFDEIASQLESESAEEISEVVIGTCISRGILHPDLEDEPDDELRAEEMREVFGLLELVTAAVADGTIVPKRVRFADTMDPEMEQAWDAFTEAATDSEDAEAVAKMIANGAVESGTATAS
;
A
#
# COMPACT_ATOMS: atom_id res chain seq x y z
N MET A 1 4.12 -30.26 23.78
CA MET A 1 4.51 -30.14 22.36
C MET A 1 3.22 -29.96 21.59
N THR A 2 2.84 -28.71 21.35
CA THR A 2 1.67 -28.37 20.55
C THR A 2 2.10 -28.55 19.10
N SER A 3 1.60 -29.61 18.45
CA SER A 3 1.75 -29.78 17.01
C SER A 3 1.21 -28.53 16.34
N ILE A 4 2.07 -27.80 15.63
CA ILE A 4 1.63 -26.88 14.60
C ILE A 4 0.99 -27.74 13.50
N GLU A 5 -0.30 -28.01 13.66
CA GLU A 5 -1.14 -28.53 12.59
C GLU A 5 -0.91 -27.59 11.41
N SER A 6 -0.21 -28.09 10.39
CA SER A 6 0.06 -27.32 9.19
C SER A 6 -1.27 -27.23 8.46
N THR A 7 -2.02 -26.16 8.75
CA THR A 7 -3.17 -25.75 7.96
C THR A 7 -2.70 -25.77 6.51
N PRO A 8 -3.40 -26.49 5.61
CA PRO A 8 -3.05 -26.50 4.20
C PRO A 8 -2.95 -25.04 3.71
N PRO A 9 -1.93 -24.69 2.90
CA PRO A 9 -1.75 -23.32 2.45
C PRO A 9 -3.02 -22.90 1.72
N LEU A 10 -3.66 -21.85 2.23
CA LEU A 10 -4.86 -21.30 1.64
C LEU A 10 -4.50 -20.76 0.25
N ALA A 11 -5.16 -21.30 -0.78
CA ALA A 11 -4.95 -20.86 -2.15
C ALA A 11 -5.68 -19.53 -2.35
N VAL A 12 -4.94 -18.46 -2.65
CA VAL A 12 -5.53 -17.18 -3.01
C VAL A 12 -6.25 -17.35 -4.35
N PRO A 13 -7.56 -17.02 -4.45
CA PRO A 13 -8.26 -17.07 -5.72
C PRO A 13 -7.62 -16.16 -6.78
N ASP A 14 -7.65 -16.58 -8.04
CA ASP A 14 -7.05 -15.81 -9.13
C ASP A 14 -7.62 -14.38 -9.19
N GLY A 15 -6.72 -13.40 -9.37
CA GLY A 15 -7.06 -11.98 -9.43
C GLY A 15 -7.64 -11.38 -8.14
N PHE A 16 -7.63 -12.11 -7.01
CA PHE A 16 -8.15 -11.59 -5.74
C PHE A 16 -7.35 -10.38 -5.27
N PHE A 17 -6.02 -10.46 -5.27
CA PHE A 17 -5.17 -9.33 -4.88
C PHE A 17 -5.31 -8.11 -5.79
N ASP A 18 -5.49 -8.30 -7.10
CA ASP A 18 -5.73 -7.19 -8.02
C ASP A 18 -7.05 -6.48 -7.70
N GLU A 19 -8.09 -7.24 -7.38
CA GLU A 19 -9.40 -6.70 -6.99
C GLU A 19 -9.32 -5.93 -5.67
N ILE A 20 -8.61 -6.47 -4.66
CA ILE A 20 -8.37 -5.77 -3.39
C ILE A 20 -7.57 -4.48 -3.64
N ALA A 21 -6.47 -4.55 -4.40
CA ALA A 21 -5.63 -3.40 -4.72
C ALA A 21 -6.40 -2.31 -5.51
N SER A 22 -7.41 -2.71 -6.28
CA SER A 22 -8.27 -1.78 -7.02
C SER A 22 -9.29 -1.07 -6.14
N GLN A 23 -9.55 -1.53 -4.92
CA GLN A 23 -10.55 -0.98 -4.00
C GLN A 23 -9.90 -0.25 -2.82
N LEU A 24 -8.77 -0.75 -2.33
CA LEU A 24 -8.09 -0.28 -1.13
C LEU A 24 -7.55 1.15 -1.29
N GLU A 25 -8.04 2.06 -0.46
CA GLU A 25 -7.60 3.45 -0.34
C GLU A 25 -6.49 3.62 0.71
N SER A 26 -6.56 2.94 1.86
CA SER A 26 -5.58 3.03 2.96
C SER A 26 -5.09 1.69 3.51
N GLU A 27 -4.05 1.73 4.34
CA GLU A 27 -3.47 0.55 5.04
C GLU A 27 -4.16 0.27 6.39
N SER A 28 -5.29 0.91 6.68
CA SER A 28 -5.96 0.71 7.97
C SER A 28 -6.56 -0.70 8.08
N ALA A 29 -6.41 -1.33 9.25
CA ALA A 29 -6.93 -2.68 9.50
C ALA A 29 -8.45 -2.77 9.30
N GLU A 30 -9.17 -1.70 9.66
CA GLU A 30 -10.61 -1.57 9.44
C GLU A 30 -10.93 -1.67 7.94
N GLU A 31 -10.31 -0.83 7.12
CA GLU A 31 -10.57 -0.80 5.68
C GLU A 31 -10.12 -2.09 4.98
N ILE A 32 -8.96 -2.62 5.35
CA ILE A 32 -8.48 -3.92 4.85
C ILE A 32 -9.53 -5.01 5.14
N SER A 33 -10.07 -5.04 6.36
CA SER A 33 -11.08 -6.03 6.73
C SER A 33 -12.39 -5.85 5.95
N GLU A 34 -12.85 -4.61 5.77
CA GLU A 34 -14.07 -4.31 5.02
C GLU A 34 -13.96 -4.72 3.55
N VAL A 35 -12.85 -4.37 2.89
CA VAL A 35 -12.63 -4.68 1.47
C VAL A 35 -12.47 -6.19 1.26
N VAL A 36 -11.75 -6.89 2.14
CA VAL A 36 -11.60 -8.35 2.06
C VAL A 36 -12.95 -9.04 2.27
N ILE A 37 -13.69 -8.69 3.32
CA ILE A 37 -15.00 -9.29 3.61
C ILE A 37 -15.97 -9.01 2.45
N GLY A 38 -16.03 -7.77 1.96
CA GLY A 38 -16.88 -7.40 0.83
C GLY A 38 -16.55 -8.19 -0.45
N THR A 39 -15.26 -8.42 -0.70
CA THR A 39 -14.80 -9.23 -1.86
C THR A 39 -15.09 -10.72 -1.66
N CYS A 40 -14.96 -11.24 -0.44
CA CYS A 40 -15.38 -12.62 -0.14
C CYS A 40 -16.88 -12.82 -0.36
N ILE A 41 -17.71 -11.82 -0.01
CA ILE A 41 -19.15 -11.86 -0.28
C ILE A 41 -19.42 -11.81 -1.78
N SER A 42 -18.80 -10.87 -2.51
CA SER A 42 -19.04 -10.71 -3.95
C SER A 42 -18.64 -11.95 -4.77
N ARG A 43 -17.60 -12.66 -4.32
CA ARG A 43 -17.10 -13.90 -4.95
C ARG A 43 -17.82 -15.18 -4.49
N GLY A 44 -18.76 -15.08 -3.54
CA GLY A 44 -19.44 -16.26 -2.98
C GLY A 44 -18.53 -17.16 -2.15
N ILE A 45 -17.51 -16.57 -1.52
CA ILE A 45 -16.67 -17.23 -0.50
C ILE A 45 -17.35 -17.12 0.87
N LEU A 46 -18.00 -15.98 1.13
CA LEU A 46 -18.78 -15.76 2.35
C LEU A 46 -20.24 -15.50 1.97
N HIS A 47 -21.16 -16.30 2.50
CA HIS A 47 -22.59 -16.16 2.22
C HIS A 47 -23.36 -15.58 3.42
N PRO A 48 -23.48 -14.25 3.59
CA PRO A 48 -24.10 -13.67 4.78
C PRO A 48 -25.60 -13.99 4.92
N ASP A 49 -26.30 -14.17 3.79
CA ASP A 49 -27.75 -14.38 3.73
C ASP A 49 -28.08 -15.75 3.12
N LEU A 50 -27.82 -16.83 3.86
CA LEU A 50 -28.31 -18.15 3.46
C LEU A 50 -29.79 -18.29 3.85
N GLU A 51 -30.62 -18.76 2.91
CA GLU A 51 -32.05 -19.02 3.13
C GLU A 51 -32.28 -20.10 4.20
N ASP A 52 -31.33 -21.03 4.33
CA ASP A 52 -31.23 -22.02 5.39
C ASP A 52 -30.02 -21.73 6.29
N GLU A 53 -30.17 -21.93 7.60
CA GLU A 53 -29.07 -21.77 8.54
C GLU A 53 -27.96 -22.79 8.18
N PRO A 54 -26.74 -22.33 7.81
CA PRO A 54 -25.64 -23.24 7.46
C PRO A 54 -25.32 -24.11 8.66
N ASP A 55 -24.88 -25.35 8.41
CA ASP A 55 -24.33 -26.14 9.51
C ASP A 55 -23.05 -25.48 10.08
N ASP A 56 -22.79 -25.76 11.35
CA ASP A 56 -21.67 -25.15 12.09
C ASP A 56 -20.32 -25.45 11.43
N GLU A 57 -20.21 -26.57 10.70
CA GLU A 57 -18.99 -27.02 10.02
C GLU A 57 -18.71 -26.17 8.77
N LEU A 58 -19.72 -25.94 7.93
CA LEU A 58 -19.66 -25.05 6.78
C LEU A 58 -19.32 -23.63 7.21
N ARG A 59 -19.95 -23.14 8.28
CA ARG A 59 -19.63 -21.81 8.81
C ARG A 59 -18.21 -21.69 9.30
N ALA A 60 -17.71 -22.72 9.99
CA ALA A 60 -16.33 -22.74 10.45
C ALA A 60 -15.34 -22.76 9.27
N GLU A 61 -15.68 -23.45 8.16
CA GLU A 61 -14.87 -23.48 6.95
C GLU A 61 -14.83 -22.10 6.26
N GLU A 62 -15.99 -21.50 5.98
CA GLU A 62 -16.07 -20.18 5.35
C GLU A 62 -15.34 -19.11 6.18
N MET A 63 -15.50 -19.15 7.51
CA MET A 63 -14.79 -18.22 8.39
C MET A 63 -13.27 -18.46 8.37
N ARG A 64 -12.83 -19.72 8.36
CA ARG A 64 -11.40 -20.04 8.24
C ARG A 64 -10.84 -19.50 6.93
N GLU A 65 -11.57 -19.65 5.83
CA GLU A 65 -11.16 -19.15 4.53
C GLU A 65 -11.03 -17.62 4.53
N VAL A 66 -12.03 -16.91 5.06
CA VAL A 66 -12.02 -15.44 5.18
C VAL A 66 -10.85 -14.95 6.04
N PHE A 67 -10.60 -15.58 7.21
CA PHE A 67 -9.49 -15.18 8.06
C PHE A 67 -8.13 -15.44 7.40
N GLY A 68 -7.98 -16.54 6.66
CA GLY A 68 -6.76 -16.81 5.92
C GLY A 68 -6.52 -15.80 4.79
N LEU A 69 -7.56 -15.42 4.04
CA LEU A 69 -7.46 -14.37 3.02
C LEU A 69 -7.13 -13.01 3.64
N LEU A 70 -7.71 -12.69 4.81
CA LEU A 70 -7.41 -11.47 5.53
C LEU A 70 -5.94 -11.40 5.97
N GLU A 71 -5.39 -12.50 6.50
CA GLU A 71 -3.98 -12.60 6.88
C GLU A 71 -3.06 -12.39 5.66
N LEU A 72 -3.36 -13.05 4.54
CA LEU A 72 -2.57 -12.94 3.31
C LEU A 72 -2.61 -11.52 2.72
N VAL A 73 -3.78 -10.88 2.70
CA VAL A 73 -3.89 -9.49 2.24
C VAL A 73 -3.16 -8.54 3.17
N THR A 74 -3.26 -8.73 4.48
CA THR A 74 -2.55 -7.88 5.46
C THR A 74 -1.03 -8.00 5.28
N ALA A 75 -0.52 -9.22 5.06
CA ALA A 75 0.88 -9.45 4.76
C ALA A 75 1.31 -8.78 3.43
N ALA A 76 0.48 -8.90 2.39
CA ALA A 76 0.73 -8.29 1.09
C ALA A 76 0.68 -6.75 1.10
N VAL A 77 -0.12 -6.15 1.99
CA VAL A 77 -0.06 -4.70 2.22
C VAL A 77 1.22 -4.33 2.95
N ALA A 78 1.59 -5.08 4.00
CA ALA A 78 2.77 -4.81 4.81
C ALA A 78 4.10 -4.98 4.05
N ASP A 79 4.17 -5.87 3.06
CA ASP A 79 5.37 -6.07 2.23
C ASP A 79 5.41 -5.21 0.95
N GLY A 80 4.36 -4.40 0.71
CA GLY A 80 4.25 -3.51 -0.44
C GLY A 80 3.78 -4.18 -1.73
N THR A 81 3.42 -5.47 -1.71
CA THR A 81 2.81 -6.15 -2.87
C THR A 81 1.47 -5.50 -3.23
N ILE A 82 0.66 -5.13 -2.24
CA ILE A 82 -0.57 -4.35 -2.40
C ILE A 82 -0.32 -2.95 -1.86
N VAL A 83 -0.13 -1.98 -2.75
CA VAL A 83 -0.02 -0.57 -2.35
C VAL A 83 -1.39 0.10 -2.45
N PRO A 84 -1.98 0.61 -1.35
CA PRO A 84 -3.25 1.32 -1.39
C PRO A 84 -3.19 2.60 -2.20
N LYS A 85 -4.33 3.03 -2.76
CA LYS A 85 -4.36 4.17 -3.69
C LYS A 85 -3.82 5.45 -3.08
N ARG A 86 -4.19 5.82 -1.85
CA ARG A 86 -3.76 7.09 -1.25
C ARG A 86 -2.26 7.08 -0.93
N VAL A 87 -1.68 5.92 -0.64
CA VAL A 87 -0.23 5.75 -0.45
C VAL A 87 0.51 5.97 -1.77
N ARG A 88 0.03 5.38 -2.88
CA ARG A 88 0.63 5.61 -4.22
C ARG A 88 0.73 7.09 -4.61
N PHE A 89 -0.25 7.90 -4.23
CA PHE A 89 -0.22 9.34 -4.49
C PHE A 89 0.76 10.10 -3.59
N ALA A 90 0.99 9.63 -2.36
CA ALA A 90 1.97 10.24 -1.46
C ALA A 90 3.43 9.93 -1.87
N ASP A 91 3.68 8.75 -2.43
CA ASP A 91 5.01 8.34 -2.92
C ASP A 91 5.36 8.92 -4.31
N THR A 92 4.40 9.54 -5.00
CA THR A 92 4.70 10.28 -6.23
C THR A 92 5.32 11.61 -5.83
N MET A 93 6.63 11.74 -6.03
CA MET A 93 7.36 12.99 -5.78
C MET A 93 6.73 14.11 -6.61
N ASP A 94 6.49 15.26 -5.98
CA ASP A 94 5.99 16.44 -6.70
C ASP A 94 7.01 16.83 -7.79
N PRO A 95 6.60 17.02 -9.05
CA PRO A 95 7.52 17.31 -10.16
C PRO A 95 8.37 18.57 -9.94
N GLU A 96 7.89 19.56 -9.19
CA GLU A 96 8.66 20.75 -8.83
C GLU A 96 9.71 20.41 -7.76
N MET A 97 9.37 19.52 -6.83
CA MET A 97 10.30 19.04 -5.79
C MET A 97 11.38 18.13 -6.39
N GLU A 98 11.05 17.30 -7.38
CA GLU A 98 11.99 16.47 -8.12
C GLU A 98 13.03 17.34 -8.87
N GLN A 99 12.57 18.37 -9.59
CA GLN A 99 13.47 19.33 -10.25
C GLN A 99 14.37 20.09 -9.26
N ALA A 100 13.84 20.48 -8.10
CA ALA A 100 14.63 21.13 -7.06
C ALA A 100 15.70 20.19 -6.46
N TRP A 101 15.37 18.90 -6.33
CA TRP A 101 16.29 17.88 -5.83
C TRP A 101 17.41 17.57 -6.83
N ASP A 102 17.09 17.51 -8.13
CA ASP A 102 18.08 17.35 -9.19
C ASP A 102 19.05 18.52 -9.23
N ALA A 103 18.53 19.76 -9.21
CA ALA A 103 19.36 20.96 -9.18
C ALA A 103 20.25 21.03 -7.94
N PHE A 104 19.73 20.62 -6.77
CA PHE A 104 20.50 20.52 -5.54
C PHE A 104 21.62 19.48 -5.63
N THR A 105 21.33 18.30 -6.17
CA THR A 105 22.29 17.20 -6.26
C THR A 105 23.41 17.52 -7.27
N GLU A 106 23.05 18.17 -8.39
CA GLU A 106 24.01 18.66 -9.38
C GLU A 106 24.95 19.71 -8.77
N ALA A 107 24.40 20.72 -8.09
CA ALA A 107 25.20 21.76 -7.43
C ALA A 107 26.03 21.23 -6.25
N ALA A 108 25.57 20.20 -5.54
CA ALA A 108 26.32 19.57 -4.46
C ALA A 108 27.52 18.73 -4.95
N THR A 109 27.52 18.33 -6.22
CA THR A 109 28.59 17.55 -6.84
C THR A 109 29.66 18.45 -7.48
N ASP A 110 29.34 19.72 -7.73
CA ASP A 110 30.29 20.72 -8.24
C ASP A 110 31.05 21.41 -7.09
N SER A 111 32.39 21.37 -7.14
CA SER A 111 33.26 21.94 -6.11
C SER A 111 33.29 23.47 -6.10
N GLU A 112 32.87 24.14 -7.18
CA GLU A 112 32.77 25.60 -7.25
C GLU A 112 31.48 26.14 -6.60
N ASP A 113 30.40 25.36 -6.55
CA ASP A 113 29.07 25.78 -6.07
C ASP A 113 28.73 25.33 -4.64
N ALA A 114 29.61 24.56 -4.00
CA ALA A 114 29.42 24.03 -2.65
C ALA A 114 29.14 25.12 -1.58
N GLU A 115 29.68 26.33 -1.75
CA GLU A 115 29.45 27.46 -0.82
C GLU A 115 28.04 28.07 -0.99
N ALA A 116 27.50 28.07 -2.21
CA ALA A 116 26.13 28.51 -2.50
C ALA A 116 25.10 27.51 -1.97
N VAL A 117 25.36 26.22 -2.14
CA VAL A 117 24.54 25.13 -1.59
C VAL A 117 24.50 25.16 -0.06
N ALA A 118 25.65 25.38 0.59
CA ALA A 118 25.71 25.51 2.05
C ALA A 118 24.86 26.68 2.60
N LYS A 119 24.80 27.79 1.86
CA LYS A 119 23.92 28.93 2.20
C LYS A 119 22.44 28.63 1.99
N MET A 120 22.07 27.89 0.94
CA MET A 120 20.68 27.46 0.72
C MET A 120 20.18 26.52 1.83
N ILE A 121 21.01 25.56 2.26
CA ILE A 121 20.68 24.63 3.37
C ILE A 121 20.49 25.40 4.69
N ALA A 122 21.30 26.43 4.95
CA ALA A 122 21.22 27.20 6.19
C ALA A 122 20.00 28.13 6.27
N ASN A 123 19.51 28.64 5.14
CA ASN A 123 18.42 29.63 5.09
C ASN A 123 17.05 29.06 4.70
N GLY A 124 16.97 27.81 4.21
CA GLY A 124 15.70 27.16 3.86
C GLY A 124 14.90 27.82 2.73
N ALA A 125 15.52 28.73 1.97
CA ALA A 125 14.88 29.47 0.90
C ALA A 125 15.60 29.22 -0.43
N VAL A 126 14.89 28.59 -1.37
CA VAL A 126 15.27 28.60 -2.78
C VAL A 126 14.83 29.95 -3.33
N GLU A 127 15.71 30.94 -3.37
CA GLU A 127 15.45 32.15 -4.13
C GLU A 127 15.53 31.81 -5.62
N SER A 128 14.36 31.58 -6.23
CA SER A 128 14.21 31.41 -7.67
C SER A 128 14.48 32.77 -8.35
N GLY A 129 15.76 33.08 -8.52
CA GLY A 129 16.28 34.34 -9.05
C GLY A 129 16.72 34.18 -10.50
N THR A 130 15.80 34.48 -11.42
CA THR A 130 15.98 34.81 -12.84
C THR A 130 17.42 35.08 -13.29
N ALA A 131 17.95 34.22 -14.17
CA ALA A 131 19.10 34.55 -15.01
C ALA A 131 18.71 35.65 -16.01
N THR A 132 18.95 36.91 -15.65
CA THR A 132 19.03 38.01 -16.63
C THR A 132 20.30 37.83 -17.46
N ALA A 133 20.12 37.42 -18.70
CA ALA A 133 21.14 37.51 -19.73
C ALA A 133 21.50 39.00 -19.96
N SER A 134 22.81 39.30 -19.98
CA SER A 134 23.39 40.53 -20.55
C SER A 134 24.42 40.12 -21.60
#